data_AF-A0A1R0ZTY7-F1
#
_entry.id   AF-A0A1R0ZTY7-F1
#
_cell.length_a   1.000
_cell.length_b   1.000
_cell.length_c   1.000
_cell.angle_alpha   90.00
_cell.angle_beta   90.00
_cell.angle_gamma   90.00
#
_symmetry.space_group_name_H-M   'P 1'
#
loop_
_entity.id
_entity.type
_entity.pdbx_description
1 polymer ?
#
loop_
_entity_poly.entity_id
_entity_poly.type
_entity_poly.pdbx_seq_one_letter_code
_entity_poly.pdbx_strand_id
1 'polypeptide(L)'
;MMEFSLWKNLKKRLKRKRRPVWMLGVIMFCLLAGWLFIANKNVVTAAPKPTANQTSVIQELEKLDGALSAKLRLVYVCGEESKLLGQLVSKEIVQLVLAHPEWKVMLNQEQGTVQFEERIEDLSDHCKANAYMGVDKKGNLTLYDGAPKKEKVVRTFFQLDVRYMESSLPQDKLDQLTRGIRITDMEEYNSVLSTYSDYAIEQNQKVMNPAYQQE
;
A
#
# COMPACT_ATOMS: atom_id res chain seq x y z
N MET A 1 12.42 61.20 -21.95
CA MET A 1 13.25 61.18 -20.73
C MET A 1 13.84 59.78 -20.64
N MET A 2 15.04 59.58 -21.21
CA MET A 2 16.33 59.53 -20.48
C MET A 2 16.27 58.52 -19.32
N GLU A 3 17.15 57.56 -19.12
CA GLU A 3 18.46 57.15 -19.63
C GLU A 3 18.72 55.88 -18.83
N PHE A 4 19.17 54.76 -19.40
CA PHE A 4 20.02 53.76 -18.71
C PHE A 4 20.47 52.70 -19.73
N SER A 5 21.09 53.18 -20.83
CA SER A 5 21.81 52.33 -21.79
C SER A 5 23.23 51.99 -21.33
N LEU A 6 23.62 52.37 -20.10
CA LEU A 6 25.00 52.31 -19.61
C LEU A 6 25.43 50.96 -19.02
N TRP A 7 24.55 49.95 -18.93
CA TRP A 7 24.91 48.68 -18.30
C TRP A 7 25.46 47.61 -19.27
N LYS A 8 25.30 47.81 -20.59
CA LYS A 8 25.69 46.81 -21.59
C LYS A 8 27.18 46.80 -21.93
N ASN A 9 27.95 47.82 -21.54
CA ASN A 9 29.38 47.89 -21.83
C ASN A 9 30.33 47.50 -20.67
N LEU A 10 29.82 47.30 -19.44
CA LEU A 10 30.65 46.79 -18.33
C LEU A 10 30.83 45.25 -18.35
N LYS A 11 29.90 44.49 -18.95
CA LYS A 11 29.96 43.01 -18.95
C LYS A 11 31.06 42.42 -19.84
N LYS A 12 31.65 43.18 -20.77
CA LYS A 12 32.68 42.67 -21.70
C LYS A 12 34.10 42.66 -21.14
N ARG A 13 34.41 43.39 -20.04
CA ARG A 13 35.77 43.41 -19.47
C ARG A 13 36.00 42.41 -18.32
N LEU A 14 34.94 41.91 -17.66
CA LEU A 14 35.06 40.97 -16.53
C LEU A 14 35.18 39.49 -16.92
N LYS A 15 34.94 39.13 -18.18
CA LYS A 15 35.00 37.73 -18.67
C LYS A 15 36.38 37.24 -19.12
N ARG A 16 37.41 38.10 -19.17
CA ARG A 16 38.73 37.71 -19.73
C ARG A 16 39.79 37.36 -18.69
N LYS A 17 39.63 37.73 -17.41
CA LYS A 17 40.64 37.46 -16.35
C LYS A 17 40.20 36.49 -15.23
N ARG A 18 38.95 36.02 -15.23
CA ARG A 18 38.38 35.16 -14.17
C ARG A 18 38.26 33.66 -14.52
N ARG A 19 38.86 33.21 -15.63
CA ARG A 19 38.76 31.80 -16.07
C ARG A 19 39.44 30.77 -15.14
N PRO A 20 40.58 31.03 -14.46
CA PRO A 20 41.14 30.04 -13.54
C PRO A 20 40.47 30.01 -12.16
N VAL A 21 39.78 31.08 -11.75
CA VAL A 21 39.13 31.18 -10.43
C VAL A 21 37.81 30.39 -10.39
N TRP A 22 37.11 30.27 -11.51
CA TRP A 22 35.88 29.48 -11.60
C TRP A 22 36.11 27.96 -11.59
N MET A 23 37.29 27.48 -12.00
CA MET A 23 37.61 26.04 -11.98
C MET A 23 37.94 25.55 -10.56
N LEU A 24 38.63 26.37 -9.76
CA LEU A 24 38.98 26.03 -8.37
C LEU A 24 37.77 25.99 -7.43
N GLY A 25 36.77 26.87 -7.64
CA GLY A 25 35.55 26.89 -6.83
C GLY A 25 34.69 25.63 -7.02
N VAL A 26 34.64 25.07 -8.23
CA VAL A 26 33.88 23.84 -8.52
C VAL A 26 34.55 22.61 -7.90
N ILE A 27 35.88 22.53 -7.95
CA ILE A 27 36.64 21.40 -7.37
C ILE A 27 36.53 21.39 -5.84
N MET A 28 36.54 22.55 -5.18
CA MET A 28 36.34 22.65 -3.72
C MET A 28 34.91 22.24 -3.31
N PHE A 29 33.91 22.56 -4.13
CA PHE A 29 32.52 22.16 -3.88
C PHE A 29 32.29 20.66 -4.07
N CYS A 30 32.93 20.02 -5.04
CA CYS A 30 32.87 18.56 -5.23
C CYS A 30 33.55 17.77 -4.10
N LEU A 31 34.65 18.28 -3.54
CA LEU A 31 35.34 17.63 -2.40
C LEU A 31 34.55 17.77 -1.08
N LEU A 32 33.88 18.91 -0.87
CA LEU A 32 32.97 19.10 0.28
C LEU A 32 31.66 18.30 0.16
N ALA A 33 31.10 18.17 -1.05
CA ALA A 33 29.93 17.32 -1.29
C ALA A 33 30.24 15.81 -1.16
N GLY A 34 31.46 15.39 -1.50
CA GLY A 34 31.93 14.01 -1.34
C GLY A 34 32.00 13.55 0.12
N TRP A 35 32.29 14.45 1.07
CA TRP A 35 32.27 14.13 2.50
C TRP A 35 30.87 14.10 3.13
N LEU A 36 29.89 14.80 2.55
CA LEU A 36 28.50 14.73 3.00
C LEU A 36 27.78 13.46 2.53
N PHE A 37 28.25 12.79 1.47
CA PHE A 37 27.63 11.57 0.96
C PHE A 37 28.05 10.28 1.67
N ILE A 38 29.17 10.28 2.41
CA ILE A 38 29.68 9.08 3.11
C ILE A 38 29.16 9.01 4.56
N ALA A 39 28.70 10.12 5.14
CA ALA A 39 28.21 10.14 6.52
C ALA A 39 26.77 9.60 6.72
N ASN A 40 26.02 9.32 5.65
CA ASN A 40 24.59 8.99 5.75
C ASN A 40 24.25 7.53 5.40
N LYS A 41 25.13 6.58 5.73
CA LYS A 41 24.87 5.13 5.63
C LYS A 41 24.61 4.41 6.96
N ASN A 42 24.38 5.16 8.04
CA ASN A 42 24.13 4.61 9.37
C ASN A 42 22.70 4.86 9.87
N VAL A 43 21.70 4.82 8.98
CA VAL A 43 20.34 4.50 9.41
C VAL A 43 20.31 3.00 9.66
N VAL A 44 20.81 2.59 10.83
CA VAL A 44 20.42 1.33 11.45
C VAL A 44 18.98 1.56 11.89
N THR A 45 18.03 1.21 11.03
CA THR A 45 16.64 1.01 11.44
C THR A 45 16.68 -0.03 12.56
N ALA A 46 16.43 0.41 13.79
CA ALA A 46 16.24 -0.51 14.91
C ALA A 46 15.21 -1.57 14.49
N ALA A 47 15.55 -2.85 14.62
CA ALA A 47 14.63 -3.93 14.31
C ALA A 47 13.29 -3.64 15.02
N PRO A 48 12.16 -3.72 14.32
CA PRO A 48 10.86 -3.45 14.92
C PRO A 48 10.69 -4.37 16.14
N LYS A 49 10.38 -3.78 17.29
CA LYS A 49 10.17 -4.57 18.52
C LYS A 49 8.89 -5.40 18.37
N PRO A 50 8.88 -6.66 18.85
CA PRO A 50 7.68 -7.48 18.82
C PRO A 50 6.50 -6.78 19.50
N THR A 51 5.30 -6.93 18.95
CA THR A 51 4.08 -6.37 19.54
C THR A 51 3.75 -7.07 20.87
N ALA A 52 2.94 -6.42 21.72
CA ALA A 52 2.54 -6.98 23.02
C ALA A 52 1.93 -8.40 22.90
N ASN A 53 1.09 -8.63 21.86
CA ASN A 53 0.49 -9.94 21.58
C ASN A 53 1.52 -10.99 21.11
N GLN A 54 2.56 -10.59 20.39
CA GLN A 54 3.63 -11.52 19.98
C GLN A 54 4.47 -11.94 21.19
N THR A 55 4.69 -11.02 22.13
CA THR A 55 5.46 -11.29 23.35
C THR A 55 4.79 -12.35 24.23
N SER A 56 3.46 -12.30 24.38
CA SER A 56 2.72 -13.33 25.13
C SER A 56 2.75 -14.69 24.43
N VAL A 57 2.64 -14.73 23.09
CA VAL A 57 2.74 -15.97 22.32
C VAL A 57 4.13 -16.59 22.44
N ILE A 58 5.20 -15.79 22.39
CA ILE A 58 6.58 -16.28 22.58
C ILE A 58 6.74 -16.94 23.97
N GLN A 59 6.23 -16.31 25.03
CA GLN A 59 6.29 -16.87 26.39
C GLN A 59 5.50 -18.17 26.56
N GLU A 60 4.41 -18.34 25.80
CA GLU A 60 3.65 -19.59 25.79
C GLU A 60 4.36 -20.69 25.00
N LEU A 61 4.96 -20.34 23.86
CA LEU A 61 5.75 -21.27 23.04
C LEU A 61 7.00 -21.77 23.76
N GLU A 62 7.64 -20.93 24.60
CA GLU A 62 8.78 -21.34 25.43
C GLU A 62 8.42 -22.40 26.48
N LYS A 63 7.16 -22.48 26.88
CA LYS A 63 6.65 -23.50 27.84
C LYS A 63 6.18 -24.77 27.15
N LEU A 64 5.95 -24.73 25.85
CA LEU A 64 5.48 -25.84 25.04
C LEU A 64 6.68 -26.53 24.37
N ASP A 65 7.02 -27.73 24.85
CA ASP A 65 7.96 -28.62 24.17
C ASP A 65 7.17 -29.51 23.18
N GLY A 66 7.04 -29.06 21.94
CA GLY A 66 6.30 -29.80 20.92
C GLY A 66 6.37 -29.18 19.52
N ALA A 67 6.07 -29.98 18.50
CA ALA A 67 5.87 -29.50 17.15
C ALA A 67 4.42 -29.03 16.97
N LEU A 68 4.23 -27.82 16.47
CA LEU A 68 2.93 -27.21 16.21
C LEU A 68 2.71 -27.10 14.71
N SER A 69 1.47 -27.28 14.27
CA SER A 69 1.12 -27.08 12.86
C SER A 69 1.02 -25.58 12.56
N ALA A 70 1.87 -25.10 11.66
CA ALA A 70 2.01 -23.71 11.30
C ALA A 70 1.35 -23.40 9.95
N LYS A 71 0.59 -22.29 9.92
CA LYS A 71 -0.03 -21.75 8.71
C LYS A 71 0.18 -20.23 8.63
N LEU A 72 0.47 -19.73 7.44
CA LEU A 72 0.56 -18.31 7.13
C LEU A 72 -0.66 -17.88 6.33
N ARG A 73 -1.41 -16.91 6.84
CA ARG A 73 -2.54 -16.26 6.16
C ARG A 73 -2.06 -14.91 5.61
N LEU A 74 -2.09 -14.74 4.31
CA LEU A 74 -1.87 -13.47 3.64
C LEU A 74 -3.22 -12.79 3.44
N VAL A 75 -3.40 -11.59 3.99
CA VAL A 75 -4.65 -10.82 3.90
C VAL A 75 -4.40 -9.61 3.01
N TYR A 76 -4.93 -9.67 1.80
CA TYR A 76 -4.89 -8.61 0.79
C TYR A 76 -6.12 -7.71 0.89
N VAL A 77 -6.11 -6.59 0.16
CA VAL A 77 -7.27 -5.66 0.10
C VAL A 77 -8.52 -6.33 -0.48
N CYS A 78 -8.31 -7.26 -1.41
CA CYS A 78 -9.34 -7.96 -2.17
C CYS A 78 -9.58 -9.41 -1.73
N GLY A 79 -8.90 -9.92 -0.70
CA GLY A 79 -9.07 -11.34 -0.36
C GLY A 79 -7.96 -11.88 0.52
N GLU A 80 -7.93 -13.20 0.64
CA GLU A 80 -6.98 -13.89 1.49
C GLU A 80 -6.44 -15.15 0.85
N GLU A 81 -5.18 -15.45 1.15
CA GLU A 81 -4.51 -16.67 0.76
C GLU A 81 -3.94 -17.34 2.01
N SER A 82 -3.89 -18.66 2.01
CA SER A 82 -3.33 -19.43 3.12
C SER A 82 -2.27 -20.37 2.61
N LYS A 83 -1.08 -20.28 3.20
CA LYS A 83 0.07 -21.15 2.94
C LYS A 83 0.33 -22.01 4.16
N LEU A 84 0.37 -23.33 3.95
CA LEU A 84 0.79 -24.27 4.99
C LEU A 84 2.31 -24.21 5.11
N LEU A 85 2.81 -23.99 6.33
CA LEU A 85 4.24 -24.03 6.64
C LEU A 85 4.68 -25.40 7.16
N GLY A 86 3.73 -26.27 7.50
CA GLY A 86 3.98 -27.61 8.01
C GLY A 86 4.09 -27.63 9.53
N GLN A 87 4.74 -28.65 10.09
CA GLN A 87 4.99 -28.73 11.52
C GLN A 87 6.31 -28.03 11.86
N LEU A 88 6.26 -27.08 12.77
CA LEU A 88 7.42 -26.32 13.25
C LEU A 88 7.58 -26.53 14.76
N VAL A 89 8.82 -26.62 15.22
CA VAL A 89 9.09 -26.63 16.66
C VAL A 89 9.00 -25.22 17.24
N SER A 90 8.71 -25.10 18.54
CA SER A 90 8.57 -23.81 19.23
C SER A 90 9.71 -22.82 18.94
N LYS A 91 10.96 -23.30 18.88
CA LYS A 91 12.14 -22.47 18.56
C LYS A 91 12.09 -21.87 17.15
N GLU A 92 11.65 -22.64 16.15
CA GLU A 92 11.53 -22.16 14.76
C GLU A 92 10.40 -21.14 14.64
N ILE A 93 9.29 -21.37 15.35
CA ILE A 93 8.17 -20.43 15.41
C ILE A 93 8.64 -19.10 16.02
N VAL A 94 9.36 -19.12 17.15
CA VAL A 94 9.92 -17.91 17.76
C VAL A 94 10.88 -17.19 16.80
N GLN A 95 11.73 -17.92 16.08
CA GLN A 95 12.62 -17.32 15.07
C GLN A 95 11.84 -16.62 13.94
N LEU A 96 10.74 -17.21 13.47
CA LEU A 96 9.87 -16.60 12.47
C LEU A 96 9.20 -15.33 12.98
N VAL A 97 8.68 -15.34 14.21
CA VAL A 97 8.07 -14.15 14.83
C VAL A 97 9.08 -13.00 14.96
N LEU A 98 10.32 -13.32 15.33
CA LEU A 98 11.38 -12.32 15.45
C LEU A 98 11.88 -11.81 14.08
N ALA A 99 11.85 -12.66 13.05
CA ALA A 99 12.23 -12.29 11.69
C ALA A 99 11.18 -11.41 10.99
N HIS A 100 9.90 -11.60 11.35
CA HIS A 100 8.75 -10.91 10.75
C HIS A 100 7.88 -10.23 11.82
N PRO A 101 8.35 -9.14 12.45
CA PRO A 101 7.61 -8.44 13.49
C PRO A 101 6.30 -7.80 12.99
N GLU A 102 6.13 -7.65 11.68
CA GLU A 102 4.91 -7.18 11.03
C GLU A 102 3.78 -8.23 11.02
N TRP A 103 4.10 -9.52 11.19
CA TRP A 103 3.10 -10.59 11.19
C TRP A 103 2.36 -10.67 12.52
N LYS A 104 1.03 -10.73 12.50
CA LYS A 104 0.26 -11.09 13.68
C LYS A 104 0.36 -12.59 13.91
N VAL A 105 0.46 -12.99 15.17
CA VAL A 105 0.62 -14.40 15.54
C VAL A 105 -0.51 -14.76 16.49
N MET A 106 -1.18 -15.86 16.20
CA MET A 106 -2.21 -16.43 17.06
C MET A 106 -1.86 -17.88 17.34
N LEU A 107 -1.75 -18.22 18.63
CA LEU A 107 -1.53 -19.58 19.08
C LEU A 107 -2.85 -20.19 19.53
N ASN A 108 -3.22 -21.33 18.94
CA ASN A 108 -4.32 -22.14 19.43
C ASN A 108 -3.72 -23.37 20.13
N GLN A 109 -3.65 -23.29 21.46
CA GLN A 109 -3.07 -24.34 22.30
C GLN A 109 -3.89 -25.65 22.26
N GLU A 110 -5.22 -25.56 22.18
CA GLU A 110 -6.10 -26.73 22.17
C GLU A 110 -5.93 -27.58 20.90
N GLN A 111 -5.71 -26.93 19.76
CA GLN A 111 -5.54 -27.59 18.47
C GLN A 111 -4.07 -27.86 18.11
N GLY A 112 -3.11 -27.35 18.91
CA GLY A 112 -1.69 -27.44 18.59
C GLY A 112 -1.34 -26.74 17.27
N THR A 113 -2.00 -25.61 16.97
CA THR A 113 -1.80 -24.87 15.72
C THR A 113 -1.33 -23.44 16.00
N VAL A 114 -0.40 -22.96 15.17
CA VAL A 114 0.02 -21.56 15.14
C VAL A 114 -0.38 -20.94 13.81
N GLN A 115 -1.02 -19.78 13.88
CA GLN A 115 -1.43 -19.01 12.72
C GLN A 115 -0.67 -17.70 12.68
N PHE A 116 0.06 -17.49 11.59
CA PHE A 116 0.65 -16.21 11.22
C PHE A 116 -0.32 -15.49 10.29
N GLU A 117 -0.45 -14.18 10.44
CA GLU A 117 -1.24 -13.32 9.57
C GLU A 117 -0.38 -12.14 9.13
N GLU A 118 -0.18 -12.01 7.82
CA GLU A 118 0.44 -10.87 7.19
C GLU A 118 -0.63 -10.06 6.46
N ARG A 119 -0.69 -8.75 6.71
CA ARG A 119 -1.59 -7.86 5.98
C ARG A 119 -0.81 -7.13 4.90
N ILE A 120 -1.23 -7.32 3.66
CA ILE A 120 -0.60 -6.74 2.48
C ILE A 120 -1.57 -5.70 1.90
N GLU A 121 -1.10 -4.44 1.83
CA GLU A 121 -1.86 -3.33 1.25
C GLU A 121 -1.80 -3.32 -0.29
N ASP A 122 -1.99 -4.48 -0.91
CA ASP A 122 -2.01 -4.69 -2.36
C ASP A 122 -3.10 -5.72 -2.73
N LEU A 123 -3.31 -5.92 -4.02
CA LEU A 123 -4.12 -6.98 -4.59
C LEU A 123 -3.32 -8.28 -4.68
N SER A 124 -3.98 -9.42 -4.43
CA SER A 124 -3.38 -10.72 -4.69
C SER A 124 -3.18 -10.95 -6.19
N ASP A 125 -2.27 -11.84 -6.56
CA ASP A 125 -2.03 -12.20 -7.98
C ASP A 125 -3.32 -12.72 -8.65
N HIS A 126 -4.13 -13.46 -7.89
CA HIS A 126 -5.45 -13.92 -8.34
C HIS A 126 -6.39 -12.75 -8.65
N CYS A 127 -6.44 -11.74 -7.77
CA CYS A 127 -7.25 -10.55 -8.02
C CYS A 127 -6.72 -9.74 -9.21
N LYS A 128 -5.41 -9.53 -9.33
CA LYS A 128 -4.84 -8.80 -10.47
C LYS A 128 -5.22 -9.43 -11.82
N ALA A 129 -5.35 -10.76 -11.85
CA ALA A 129 -5.77 -11.47 -13.04
C ALA A 129 -7.28 -11.37 -13.30
N ASN A 130 -8.11 -11.44 -12.25
CA ASN A 130 -9.54 -11.74 -12.37
C ASN A 130 -10.48 -10.66 -11.81
N ALA A 131 -10.00 -9.62 -11.15
CA ALA A 131 -10.86 -8.69 -10.43
C ALA A 131 -11.58 -7.71 -11.37
N TYR A 132 -12.88 -7.50 -11.09
CA TYR A 132 -13.69 -6.48 -11.76
C TYR A 132 -14.51 -5.70 -10.73
N MET A 133 -14.60 -4.38 -10.87
CA MET A 133 -15.57 -3.55 -10.14
C MET A 133 -16.78 -3.26 -11.01
N GLY A 134 -17.96 -3.33 -10.43
CA GLY A 134 -19.21 -2.98 -11.10
C GLY A 134 -20.33 -2.67 -10.12
N VAL A 135 -21.53 -2.40 -10.65
CA VAL A 135 -22.72 -2.19 -9.84
C VAL A 135 -23.51 -3.49 -9.71
N ASP A 136 -23.90 -3.84 -8.49
CA ASP A 136 -24.80 -4.96 -8.25
C ASP A 136 -26.28 -4.60 -8.57
N LYS A 137 -27.17 -5.59 -8.47
CA LYS A 137 -28.61 -5.40 -8.71
C LYS A 137 -29.29 -4.40 -7.75
N LYS A 138 -28.64 -4.04 -6.65
CA LYS A 138 -29.14 -3.12 -5.62
C LYS A 138 -28.52 -1.73 -5.74
N GLY A 139 -27.67 -1.48 -6.74
CA GLY A 139 -27.00 -0.20 -6.91
C GLY A 139 -25.69 -0.07 -6.12
N ASN A 140 -25.11 -1.14 -5.58
CA ASN A 140 -23.87 -1.08 -4.82
C ASN A 140 -22.64 -1.25 -5.72
N LEU A 141 -21.66 -0.37 -5.56
CA LEU A 141 -20.32 -0.59 -6.09
C LEU A 141 -19.70 -1.80 -5.38
N THR A 142 -19.33 -2.80 -6.17
CA THR A 142 -18.88 -4.10 -5.67
C THR A 142 -17.68 -4.60 -6.49
N LEU A 143 -16.70 -5.17 -5.79
CA LEU A 143 -15.60 -5.92 -6.36
C LEU A 143 -16.01 -7.39 -6.54
N TYR A 144 -15.75 -7.94 -7.71
CA TYR A 144 -16.05 -9.30 -8.11
C TYR A 144 -14.77 -10.06 -8.48
N ASP A 145 -14.78 -11.37 -8.22
CA ASP A 145 -13.82 -12.32 -8.75
C ASP A 145 -14.35 -12.87 -10.08
N GLY A 146 -13.88 -12.28 -11.17
CA GLY A 146 -14.40 -12.45 -12.52
C GLY A 146 -15.43 -11.39 -12.90
N ALA A 147 -15.96 -11.52 -14.12
CA ALA A 147 -16.93 -10.56 -14.64
C ALA A 147 -18.19 -10.48 -13.74
N PRO A 148 -18.79 -9.29 -13.51
CA PRO A 148 -19.90 -9.09 -12.57
C PRO A 148 -21.11 -10.01 -12.79
N LYS A 149 -21.35 -10.47 -14.02
CA LYS A 149 -22.43 -11.41 -14.36
C LYS A 149 -22.29 -12.80 -13.72
N LYS A 150 -21.11 -13.16 -13.23
CA LYS A 150 -20.82 -14.46 -12.59
C LYS A 150 -20.93 -14.42 -11.05
N GLU A 151 -21.29 -13.25 -10.48
CA GLU A 151 -21.72 -13.02 -9.09
C GLU A 151 -20.81 -13.53 -7.95
N LYS A 152 -19.52 -13.81 -8.18
CA LYS A 152 -18.60 -14.08 -7.06
C LYS A 152 -18.17 -12.76 -6.40
N VAL A 153 -19.04 -12.25 -5.53
CA VAL A 153 -18.81 -11.03 -4.75
C VAL A 153 -17.63 -11.24 -3.82
N VAL A 154 -16.65 -10.36 -3.96
CA VAL A 154 -15.47 -10.31 -3.10
C VAL A 154 -15.70 -9.30 -1.98
N ARG A 155 -16.10 -8.08 -2.34
CA ARG A 155 -16.32 -6.99 -1.39
C ARG A 155 -17.31 -5.98 -1.94
N THR A 156 -18.31 -5.65 -1.14
CA THR A 156 -19.22 -4.53 -1.43
C THR A 156 -18.75 -3.29 -0.70
N PHE A 157 -18.77 -2.14 -1.39
CA PHE A 157 -18.26 -0.87 -0.85
C PHE A 157 -19.39 0.01 -0.35
N PHE A 158 -20.13 0.64 -1.27
CA PHE A 158 -21.19 1.61 -0.95
C PHE A 158 -22.24 1.61 -2.05
N GLN A 159 -23.42 2.11 -1.70
CA GLN A 159 -24.54 2.27 -2.63
C GLN A 159 -24.39 3.58 -3.40
N LEU A 160 -24.57 3.50 -4.72
CA LEU A 160 -24.56 4.62 -5.65
C LEU A 160 -25.98 5.19 -5.81
N ASP A 161 -26.10 6.50 -5.91
CA ASP A 161 -27.31 7.13 -6.44
C ASP A 161 -27.33 6.92 -7.96
N VAL A 162 -27.93 5.81 -8.39
CA VAL A 162 -27.97 5.39 -9.79
C VAL A 162 -28.60 6.48 -10.67
N ARG A 163 -29.63 7.18 -10.17
CA ARG A 163 -30.33 8.21 -10.96
C ARG A 163 -29.46 9.43 -11.18
N TYR A 164 -28.76 9.86 -10.14
CA TYR A 164 -27.82 10.98 -10.25
C TYR A 164 -26.61 10.60 -11.10
N MET A 165 -26.08 9.39 -10.93
CA MET A 165 -24.96 8.86 -11.71
C MET A 165 -25.29 8.75 -13.20
N GLU A 166 -26.45 8.19 -13.56
CA GLU A 166 -26.90 8.05 -14.96
C GLU A 166 -27.10 9.39 -15.67
N SER A 167 -27.47 10.44 -14.94
CA SER A 167 -27.65 11.78 -15.51
C SER A 167 -26.33 12.57 -15.61
N SER A 168 -25.33 12.22 -14.80
CA SER A 168 -24.05 12.94 -14.71
C SER A 168 -22.93 12.31 -15.52
N LEU A 169 -22.97 10.98 -15.72
CA LEU A 169 -21.90 10.25 -16.41
C LEU A 169 -22.19 10.06 -17.90
N PRO A 170 -21.15 10.11 -18.76
CA PRO A 170 -21.23 9.64 -20.13
C PRO A 170 -21.67 8.17 -20.23
N GLN A 171 -22.43 7.82 -21.28
CA GLN A 171 -22.95 6.47 -21.49
C GLN A 171 -21.85 5.41 -21.58
N ASP A 172 -20.69 5.71 -22.16
CA ASP A 172 -19.56 4.79 -22.24
C ASP A 172 -19.02 4.41 -20.85
N LYS A 173 -19.07 5.33 -19.88
CA LYS A 173 -18.66 5.08 -18.49
C LYS A 173 -19.67 4.25 -17.72
N LEU A 174 -20.95 4.49 -17.95
CA LEU A 174 -22.03 3.65 -17.40
C LEU A 174 -21.93 2.23 -17.95
N ASP A 175 -21.68 2.07 -19.24
CA ASP A 175 -21.49 0.77 -19.90
C ASP A 175 -20.26 0.03 -19.38
N GLN A 176 -19.15 0.74 -19.14
CA GLN A 176 -17.95 0.16 -18.52
C GLN A 176 -18.26 -0.36 -17.12
N LEU A 177 -18.90 0.45 -16.28
CA LEU A 177 -19.25 0.07 -14.92
C LEU A 177 -20.24 -1.12 -14.88
N THR A 178 -21.20 -1.15 -15.82
CA THR A 178 -22.19 -2.23 -15.93
C THR A 178 -21.58 -3.53 -16.44
N ARG A 179 -20.65 -3.46 -17.40
CA ARG A 179 -19.93 -4.65 -17.90
C ARG A 179 -18.86 -5.14 -16.91
N GLY A 180 -18.42 -4.28 -16.01
CA GLY A 180 -17.32 -4.51 -15.09
C GLY A 180 -16.05 -3.83 -15.59
N ILE A 181 -15.48 -2.98 -14.75
CA ILE A 181 -14.18 -2.34 -14.94
C ILE A 181 -13.15 -3.32 -14.41
N ARG A 182 -12.22 -3.77 -15.26
CA ARG A 182 -11.14 -4.67 -14.83
C ARG A 182 -10.22 -3.90 -13.88
N ILE A 183 -9.75 -4.56 -12.83
CA ILE A 183 -8.79 -3.99 -11.88
C ILE A 183 -7.51 -4.81 -11.94
N THR A 184 -6.41 -4.19 -12.36
CA THR A 184 -5.12 -4.86 -12.56
C THR A 184 -4.07 -4.49 -11.51
N ASP A 185 -4.22 -3.34 -10.87
CA ASP A 185 -3.33 -2.86 -9.82
C ASP A 185 -4.07 -2.01 -8.76
N MET A 186 -3.34 -1.64 -7.72
CA MET A 186 -3.87 -0.86 -6.60
C MET A 186 -4.19 0.60 -6.99
N GLU A 187 -3.56 1.14 -8.04
CA GLU A 187 -3.81 2.50 -8.50
C GLU A 187 -5.18 2.58 -9.21
N GLU A 188 -5.46 1.62 -10.10
CA GLU A 188 -6.75 1.45 -10.76
C GLU A 188 -7.86 1.15 -9.75
N TYR A 189 -7.59 0.28 -8.76
CA TYR A 189 -8.50 0.01 -7.65
C TYR A 189 -8.93 1.30 -6.93
N ASN A 190 -7.95 2.11 -6.51
CA ASN A 190 -8.21 3.36 -5.80
C ASN A 190 -8.85 4.43 -6.70
N SER A 191 -8.44 4.48 -7.96
CA SER A 191 -9.00 5.43 -8.94
C SER A 191 -10.48 5.18 -9.17
N VAL A 192 -10.89 3.92 -9.36
CA VAL A 192 -12.31 3.57 -9.54
C VAL A 192 -13.09 3.91 -8.27
N LEU A 193 -12.60 3.49 -7.10
CA LEU A 193 -13.24 3.77 -5.82
C LEU A 193 -13.47 5.28 -5.60
N SER A 194 -12.46 6.10 -5.88
CA SER A 194 -12.53 7.56 -5.76
C SER A 194 -13.36 8.21 -6.86
N THR A 195 -13.42 7.66 -8.06
CA THR A 195 -14.24 8.24 -9.15
C THR A 195 -15.72 8.08 -8.84
N TYR A 196 -16.11 6.94 -8.29
CA TYR A 196 -17.52 6.65 -8.03
C TYR A 196 -17.99 7.07 -6.64
N SER A 197 -17.08 7.45 -5.72
CA SER A 197 -17.45 7.95 -4.39
C SER A 197 -18.29 9.23 -4.44
N ASP A 198 -18.11 10.05 -5.47
CA ASP A 198 -18.88 11.29 -5.67
C ASP A 198 -20.37 11.03 -5.95
N TYR A 199 -20.72 9.81 -6.35
CA TYR A 199 -22.09 9.37 -6.57
C TYR A 199 -22.62 8.49 -5.43
N ALA A 200 -21.88 8.35 -4.32
CA ALA A 200 -22.32 7.58 -3.18
C ALA A 200 -23.51 8.25 -2.48
N ILE A 201 -24.51 7.47 -2.07
CA ILE A 201 -25.60 7.97 -1.23
C ILE A 201 -25.01 8.32 0.15
N GLU A 202 -25.24 9.55 0.63
CA GLU A 202 -24.67 10.10 1.88
C GLU A 202 -24.82 9.21 3.11
N GLN A 203 -25.84 8.33 3.14
CA GLN A 203 -26.10 7.40 4.24
C GLN A 203 -24.94 6.40 4.48
N ASN A 204 -24.01 6.22 3.54
CA ASN A 204 -22.85 5.31 3.63
C ASN A 204 -21.47 5.97 3.50
N GLN A 205 -21.36 7.30 3.44
CA GLN A 205 -20.04 7.98 3.38
C GLN A 205 -19.16 7.72 4.61
N LYS A 206 -19.75 7.29 5.74
CA LYS A 206 -19.03 6.97 6.98
C LYS A 206 -18.08 5.78 6.88
N VAL A 207 -18.24 4.89 5.89
CA VAL A 207 -17.39 3.69 5.72
C VAL A 207 -16.09 4.00 4.96
N MET A 208 -15.98 5.20 4.37
CA MET A 208 -14.81 5.62 3.59
C MET A 208 -13.70 6.29 4.39
N ASN A 209 -13.94 6.64 5.66
CA ASN A 209 -12.95 7.33 6.45
C ASN A 209 -12.08 6.30 7.20
N PRO A 210 -10.76 6.21 6.93
CA PRO A 210 -9.86 5.28 7.63
C PRO A 210 -9.81 5.49 9.15
N ALA A 211 -10.35 6.60 9.65
CA ALA A 211 -10.50 6.90 11.07
C ALA A 211 -11.43 5.95 11.86
N TYR A 212 -12.26 5.13 11.20
CA TYR A 212 -13.21 4.22 11.87
C TYR A 212 -12.80 2.74 11.84
N GLN A 213 -11.59 2.39 11.41
CA GLN A 213 -11.08 1.00 11.49
C GLN A 213 -10.37 0.68 12.82
N GLN A 214 -10.59 1.50 13.85
CA GLN A 214 -10.06 1.34 15.21
C GLN A 214 -11.20 1.42 16.23
N GLU A 215 -12.17 0.51 16.15
CA GLU A 215 -13.05 0.16 17.28
C GLU A 215 -13.13 -1.36 17.40
#